data_AF-A0A529S8P8-F1
#
_entry.id   AF-A0A529S8P8-F1
#
_cell.length_a   1.000
_cell.length_b   1.000
_cell.length_c   1.000
_cell.angle_alpha   90.00
_cell.angle_beta   90.00
_cell.angle_gamma   90.00
#
_symmetry.space_group_name_H-M   'P 1'
#
loop_
_entity.id
_entity.type
_entity.pdbx_description
1 polymer ?
#
loop_
_entity_poly.entity_id
_entity_poly.type
_entity_poly.pdbx_seq_one_letter_code
_entity_poly.pdbx_strand_id
1 'polypeptide(L)'
;RYAVTIFNAEPRVNYDRIMLSPVLSGEKAFEEIVIHGDGWYIKHDITLYKGHRIVAIDREAKTVTSDQGVTESYDRLVIATGSVPF
;
A
#
# COMPACT_ATOMS: atom_id res chain seq x y z
N ARG A 1 -20.58 1.24 -7.41
CA ARG A 1 -19.72 1.27 -6.19
C ARG A 1 -18.66 0.20 -6.38
N TYR A 2 -17.39 0.49 -6.12
CA TYR A 2 -16.28 -0.47 -6.31
C TYR A 2 -15.79 -0.96 -4.95
N ALA A 3 -15.43 -2.23 -4.86
CA ALA A 3 -14.60 -2.73 -3.76
C ALA A 3 -13.13 -2.41 -4.10
N VAL A 4 -12.38 -1.88 -3.15
CA VAL A 4 -10.99 -1.47 -3.36
C VAL A 4 -10.09 -2.21 -2.38
N THR A 5 -9.12 -2.93 -2.93
CA THR A 5 -8.07 -3.61 -2.17
C THR A 5 -6.72 -3.03 -2.56
N ILE A 6 -5.92 -2.67 -1.55
CA ILE A 6 -4.59 -2.11 -1.71
C ILE A 6 -3.59 -3.06 -1.06
N PHE A 7 -2.55 -3.41 -1.79
CA PHE A 7 -1.38 -4.11 -1.28
C PHE A 7 -0.21 -3.13 -1.15
N ASN A 8 0.41 -3.10 0.02
CA ASN A 8 1.61 -2.32 0.28
C ASN A 8 2.71 -3.22 0.86
N ALA A 9 3.91 -3.16 0.29
CA ALA A 9 5.06 -3.90 0.79
C ALA A 9 5.59 -3.34 2.12
N GLU A 10 5.37 -2.06 2.42
CA GLU A 10 5.74 -1.49 3.71
C GLU A 10 4.68 -1.86 4.78
N PRO A 11 5.08 -2.19 6.03
CA PRO A 11 4.15 -2.59 7.10
C PRO A 11 3.44 -1.38 7.73
N ARG A 12 2.99 -0.42 6.92
CA ARG A 12 2.40 0.85 7.37
C ARG A 12 1.41 1.43 6.36
N VAL A 13 0.63 2.40 6.82
CA VAL A 13 -0.27 3.22 5.99
C VAL A 13 0.52 4.18 5.09
N ASN A 14 -0.16 4.89 4.18
CA ASN A 14 0.48 5.85 3.30
C ASN A 14 0.94 7.11 4.06
N TYR A 15 2.05 7.68 3.60
CA TYR A 15 2.70 8.84 4.18
C TYR A 15 3.31 9.71 3.07
N ASP A 16 3.56 10.98 3.37
CA ASP A 16 4.22 11.89 2.45
C ASP A 16 5.73 11.62 2.41
N ARG A 17 6.19 10.99 1.32
CA ARG A 17 7.62 10.67 1.15
C ARG A 17 8.50 11.90 0.97
N ILE A 18 7.95 13.06 0.57
CA ILE A 18 8.71 14.31 0.45
C ILE A 18 9.17 14.77 1.84
N MET A 19 8.36 14.49 2.86
CA MET A 19 8.62 14.88 4.25
C MET A 19 9.54 13.90 5.00
N LEU A 20 10.15 12.92 4.32
CA LEU A 20 11.13 12.03 4.95
C LEU A 20 12.40 12.76 5.37
N SER A 21 12.86 13.78 4.64
CA SER A 21 14.07 14.53 5.00
C SER A 21 13.94 15.22 6.38
N PRO A 22 12.86 15.97 6.68
CA PRO A 22 12.59 16.48 8.04
C PRO A 22 12.45 15.40 9.13
N VAL A 23 11.92 14.21 8.79
CA VAL A 23 11.85 13.11 9.76
C VAL A 23 13.25 12.59 10.10
N LEU A 24 14.11 12.44 9.09
CA LEU A 24 15.49 11.98 9.28
C LEU A 24 16.37 13.03 9.98
N SER A 25 16.10 14.32 9.81
CA SER A 25 16.78 15.39 10.56
C SER A 25 16.28 15.55 12.01
N GLY A 26 15.17 14.89 12.37
CA GLY A 26 14.55 14.97 13.70
C GLY A 26 13.63 16.18 13.89
N GLU A 27 13.36 16.95 12.84
CA GLU A 27 12.43 18.09 12.87
C GLU A 27 10.97 17.67 12.95
N LYS A 28 10.64 16.46 12.48
CA LYS A 28 9.30 15.89 12.50
C LYS A 28 9.29 14.46 13.00
N ALA A 29 8.25 14.10 13.73
CA ALA A 29 7.91 12.71 14.00
C ALA A 29 7.29 12.06 12.75
N PHE A 30 7.44 10.74 12.62
CA PHE A 30 6.90 10.01 11.47
C PHE A 30 5.36 10.10 11.41
N GLU A 31 4.71 10.14 12.56
CA GLU A 31 3.26 10.25 12.70
C GLU A 31 2.71 11.54 12.11
N GLU A 32 3.52 12.61 12.06
CA GLU A 32 3.14 13.89 11.47
C GLU A 32 3.08 13.88 9.94
N ILE A 33 3.68 12.86 9.31
CA ILE A 33 3.74 12.73 7.84
C ILE A 33 2.81 11.64 7.30
N VAL A 34 2.08 10.95 8.19
CA VAL A 34 1.03 9.99 7.81
C VAL A 34 -0.13 10.75 7.17
N ILE A 35 -0.51 10.35 5.96
CA ILE A 35 -1.61 11.01 5.22
C ILE A 35 -2.96 10.50 5.74
N HIS A 36 -3.09 9.18 5.85
CA HIS A 36 -4.31 8.53 6.34
C HIS A 36 -3.97 7.41 7.32
N GLY A 37 -4.51 7.48 8.54
CA GLY A 37 -4.44 6.38 9.50
C GLY A 37 -5.40 5.23 9.13
N ASP A 38 -5.29 4.11 9.84
CA ASP A 38 -6.10 2.90 9.60
C ASP A 38 -7.62 3.18 9.57
N GLY A 39 -8.11 4.06 10.45
CA GLY A 39 -9.52 4.43 10.51
C GLY A 39 -10.08 5.07 9.23
N TRP A 40 -9.23 5.71 8.43
CA TRP A 40 -9.65 6.26 7.15
C TRP A 40 -10.00 5.16 6.14
N TYR A 41 -9.19 4.09 6.07
CA TYR A 41 -9.44 2.95 5.18
C TYR A 41 -10.71 2.21 5.57
N ILE A 42 -10.92 1.96 6.87
CA ILE A 42 -12.15 1.35 7.40
C ILE A 42 -13.37 2.19 7.04
N LYS A 43 -13.31 3.51 7.24
CA LYS A 43 -14.41 4.44 6.93
C LYS A 43 -14.78 4.44 5.44
N HIS A 44 -13.81 4.21 4.56
CA HIS A 44 -14.01 4.23 3.11
C HIS A 44 -14.20 2.84 2.50
N ASP A 45 -14.31 1.79 3.32
CA ASP A 45 -14.55 0.42 2.84
C ASP A 45 -13.41 -0.06 1.91
N ILE A 46 -12.17 0.26 2.29
CA ILE A 46 -10.93 -0.09 1.57
C ILE A 46 -10.17 -1.13 2.38
N THR A 47 -9.90 -2.28 1.78
CA THR A 47 -9.03 -3.30 2.36
C THR A 47 -7.57 -2.91 2.11
N LEU A 48 -6.77 -2.79 3.16
CA LEU A 48 -5.34 -2.51 3.08
C LEU A 48 -4.52 -3.67 3.65
N TYR A 49 -3.82 -4.38 2.78
CA TYR A 49 -2.81 -5.36 3.14
C TYR A 49 -1.44 -4.67 3.32
N LYS A 50 -1.04 -4.43 4.57
CA LYS A 50 0.25 -3.83 4.95
C LYS A 50 1.33 -4.89 5.10
N GLY A 51 2.53 -4.67 4.58
CA GLY A 51 3.62 -5.64 4.63
C GLY A 51 3.47 -6.81 3.64
N HIS A 52 2.57 -6.68 2.65
CA HIS A 52 2.34 -7.68 1.62
C HIS A 52 2.91 -7.19 0.29
N ARG A 53 4.03 -7.79 -0.13
CA ARG A 53 4.59 -7.51 -1.46
C ARG A 53 3.95 -8.42 -2.48
N ILE A 54 3.34 -7.86 -3.52
CA ILE A 54 2.87 -8.66 -4.66
C ILE A 54 4.07 -9.27 -5.38
N VAL A 55 4.03 -10.59 -5.60
CA VAL A 55 5.08 -11.37 -6.26
C VAL A 55 4.65 -12.00 -7.57
N ALA A 56 3.34 -12.15 -7.80
CA ALA A 56 2.81 -12.69 -9.04
C ALA A 56 1.51 -12.00 -9.45
N ILE A 57 1.30 -11.89 -10.75
CA ILE A 57 0.05 -11.46 -11.37
C ILE A 57 -0.31 -12.51 -12.41
N ASP A 58 -1.42 -13.22 -12.19
CA ASP A 58 -2.02 -14.08 -13.21
C ASP A 58 -3.06 -13.27 -13.97
N ARG A 59 -2.77 -12.96 -15.24
CA ARG A 59 -3.63 -12.11 -16.08
C ARG A 59 -4.79 -12.87 -16.71
N GLU A 60 -4.68 -14.19 -16.84
CA GLU A 60 -5.74 -15.04 -17.39
C GLU A 60 -6.79 -15.29 -16.30
N ALA A 61 -6.35 -15.73 -15.12
CA ALA A 61 -7.22 -15.89 -13.95
C ALA A 61 -7.62 -14.56 -13.30
N LYS A 62 -6.94 -13.45 -13.67
CA LYS A 62 -7.10 -12.11 -13.09
C LYS A 62 -6.93 -12.09 -11.57
N THR A 63 -5.79 -12.60 -11.11
CA THR A 63 -5.44 -12.62 -9.68
C THR A 63 -4.06 -12.01 -9.43
N VAL A 64 -3.85 -11.55 -8.20
CA VAL A 64 -2.54 -11.16 -7.68
C VAL A 64 -2.21 -11.99 -6.45
N THR A 65 -0.95 -12.35 -6.27
CA THR A 65 -0.48 -13.13 -5.11
C THR A 65 0.63 -12.38 -4.39
N SER A 66 0.50 -12.25 -3.07
CA SER A 66 1.52 -11.68 -2.19
C SER A 66 2.55 -12.72 -1.74
N ASP A 67 3.73 -12.25 -1.30
CA ASP A 67 4.77 -13.08 -0.69
C ASP A 67 4.34 -13.79 0.60
N GLN A 68 3.26 -13.35 1.23
CA GLN A 68 2.62 -14.00 2.37
C GLN A 68 1.55 -15.04 1.96
N GLY A 69 1.40 -15.34 0.67
CA GLY A 69 0.47 -16.34 0.16
C GLY A 69 -0.98 -15.88 -0.01
N VAL A 70 -1.31 -14.62 0.32
CA VAL A 70 -2.64 -14.04 0.05
C VAL A 70 -2.81 -13.87 -1.46
N THR A 71 -3.89 -14.42 -2.01
CA THR A 71 -4.30 -14.26 -3.41
C THR A 71 -5.65 -13.56 -3.48
N GLU A 72 -5.75 -12.51 -4.29
CA GLU A 72 -6.98 -11.73 -4.51
C GLU A 72 -7.29 -11.66 -6.01
N SER A 73 -8.57 -11.73 -6.37
CA SER A 73 -9.04 -11.52 -7.74
C SER A 73 -9.28 -10.05 -8.03
N TYR A 74 -9.24 -9.66 -9.31
CA TYR A 74 -9.51 -8.28 -9.73
C TYR A 74 -10.30 -8.19 -11.04
N ASP A 75 -11.16 -7.19 -11.13
CA ASP A 75 -11.74 -6.74 -12.40
C ASP A 75 -10.84 -5.73 -13.11
N ARG A 76 -10.15 -4.91 -12.32
CA ARG A 76 -9.22 -3.86 -12.75
C ARG A 76 -8.02 -3.87 -11.82
N LEU A 77 -6.82 -3.79 -12.41
CA LEU A 77 -5.56 -3.75 -11.68
C LEU A 77 -4.84 -2.44 -11.96
N VAL A 78 -4.43 -1.75 -10.89
CA VAL A 78 -3.58 -0.55 -10.95
C VAL A 78 -2.24 -0.89 -10.34
N ILE A 79 -1.16 -0.66 -11.08
CA ILE A 79 0.21 -0.87 -10.62
C ILE A 79 0.80 0.49 -10.22
N ALA A 80 1.03 0.68 -8.92
CA ALA A 80 1.54 1.91 -8.33
C ALA A 80 2.71 1.63 -7.37
N THR A 81 3.63 0.75 -7.76
CA THR A 81 4.72 0.23 -6.90
C THR A 81 5.88 1.21 -6.70
N GLY A 82 5.82 2.40 -7.32
CA GLY A 82 6.90 3.38 -7.25
C GLY A 82 8.20 2.89 -7.90
N SER A 83 9.33 3.28 -7.32
CA SER A 83 10.67 2.98 -7.83
C SER A 83 11.59 2.54 -6.71
N VAL A 84 12.70 1.91 -7.10
CA VAL A 84 13.75 1.46 -6.20
C VAL A 84 15.03 2.21 -6.61
N PRO A 85 15.77 2.82 -5.66
CA PRO A 85 16.98 3.58 -5.99
C PRO A 85 18.18 2.64 -6.15
N PHE A 86 18.44 2.17 -7.36
CA PHE A 86 19.67 1.47 -7.74
C PHE A 86 20.04 1.75 -9.19
#